data_AF-A0A6J3BVS5-F1
#
_entry.id   AF-A0A6J3BVS5-F1
#
_cell.length_a   1.000
_cell.length_b   1.000
_cell.length_c   1.000
_cell.angle_alpha   90.00
_cell.angle_beta   90.00
_cell.angle_gamma   90.00
#
_symmetry.space_group_name_H-M   'P 1'
#
loop_
_entity.id
_entity.type
_entity.pdbx_description
1 polymer ?
#
loop_
_entity_poly.entity_id
_entity_poly.type
_entity_poly.pdbx_seq_one_letter_code
_entity_poly.pdbx_strand_id
1 'polypeptide(L)'
;MWNLKKEMHSTDQLTRERGICIERDCDVRNYFMALKQCQKRIAAKPYTAETCHQETVDLIESIDRCVADKAFVKFACQVKSVILRVGAGE
;
A
#
# COMPACT_ATOMS: atom_id res chain seq x y z
N MET A 1 -8.20 3.77 9.88
CA MET A 1 -8.93 4.10 8.64
C MET A 1 -7.92 4.73 7.70
N TRP A 2 -7.59 4.07 6.59
CA TRP A 2 -6.56 4.49 5.63
C TRP A 2 -6.94 5.86 5.07
N ASN A 3 -6.03 6.83 5.15
CA ASN A 3 -6.34 8.22 4.85
C ASN A 3 -5.56 8.64 3.59
N LEU A 4 -6.15 8.34 2.43
CA LEU A 4 -5.53 8.35 1.10
C LEU A 4 -4.73 9.63 0.78
N LYS A 5 -5.30 10.80 1.09
CA LYS A 5 -4.61 12.09 0.84
C LYS A 5 -3.37 12.31 1.70
N LYS A 6 -3.32 11.71 2.90
CA LYS A 6 -2.18 11.87 3.81
C LYS A 6 -1.00 11.00 3.39
N GLU A 7 -1.27 9.86 2.75
CA GLU A 7 -0.25 8.86 2.46
C GLU A 7 0.62 9.25 1.27
N MET A 8 0.08 9.89 0.22
CA MET A 8 0.88 10.41 -0.92
C MET A 8 1.91 11.48 -0.52
N HIS A 9 1.73 12.16 0.61
CA HIS A 9 2.69 13.17 1.10
C HIS A 9 3.58 12.63 2.23
N SER A 10 3.59 11.32 2.46
CA SER A 10 4.43 10.71 3.48
C SER A 10 5.93 10.89 3.18
N THR A 11 6.72 11.11 4.23
CA THR A 11 8.19 11.08 4.16
C THR A 11 8.71 9.64 4.06
N ASP A 12 7.92 8.66 4.52
CA ASP A 12 8.20 7.24 4.28
C ASP A 12 7.91 6.89 2.82
N GLN A 13 8.95 6.43 2.13
CA GLN A 13 8.89 6.15 0.69
C GLN A 13 7.87 5.06 0.37
N LEU A 14 7.79 4.00 1.17
CA LEU A 14 6.85 2.91 0.93
C LEU A 14 5.40 3.39 1.08
N THR A 15 5.09 4.09 2.16
CA THR A 15 3.76 4.69 2.40
C THR A 15 3.38 5.65 1.28
N ARG A 16 4.34 6.45 0.79
CA ARG A 16 4.12 7.35 -0.34
C ARG A 16 3.75 6.64 -1.62
N GLU A 17 4.54 5.65 -2.04
CA GLU A 17 4.27 4.91 -3.27
C GLU A 17 2.96 4.11 -3.17
N ARG A 18 2.65 3.55 -2.00
CA ARG A 18 1.34 2.94 -1.72
C ARG A 18 0.20 3.95 -1.89
N GLY A 19 0.33 5.15 -1.34
CA GLY A 19 -0.65 6.23 -1.51
C GLY A 19 -0.85 6.63 -2.98
N ILE A 20 0.24 6.72 -3.76
CA ILE A 20 0.18 6.98 -5.21
C ILE A 20 -0.57 5.87 -5.94
N CYS A 21 -0.29 4.60 -5.63
CA CYS A 21 -0.97 3.46 -6.24
C CYS A 21 -2.47 3.49 -5.97
N ILE A 22 -2.91 3.76 -4.74
CA ILE A 22 -4.35 3.79 -4.46
C ILE A 22 -5.04 4.98 -5.15
N GLU A 23 -4.36 6.11 -5.34
CA GLU A 23 -4.95 7.29 -6.00
C GLU A 23 -4.96 7.18 -7.53
N ARG A 24 -3.93 6.58 -8.13
CA ARG A 24 -3.70 6.63 -9.60
C ARG A 24 -3.92 5.32 -10.33
N ASP A 25 -3.85 4.19 -9.65
CA ASP A 25 -4.02 2.87 -10.26
C ASP A 25 -5.50 2.46 -10.26
N CYS A 26 -6.05 2.27 -11.47
CA CYS A 26 -7.45 1.95 -11.67
C CYS A 26 -7.80 0.53 -11.21
N ASP A 27 -6.86 -0.40 -11.23
CA ASP A 27 -7.09 -1.77 -10.77
C ASP A 27 -7.13 -1.81 -9.24
N VAL A 28 -6.20 -1.12 -8.57
CA VAL A 28 -6.21 -0.95 -7.10
C VAL A 28 -7.53 -0.31 -6.62
N ARG A 29 -8.05 0.66 -7.39
CA ARG A 29 -9.33 1.31 -7.08
C ARG A 29 -10.51 0.33 -7.03
N ASN A 30 -10.52 -0.71 -7.87
CA ASN A 30 -11.61 -1.70 -7.87
C ASN A 30 -11.63 -2.49 -6.55
N TYR A 31 -10.46 -2.93 -6.07
CA TYR A 31 -10.34 -3.62 -4.79
C TYR A 31 -10.71 -2.71 -3.60
N PHE A 32 -10.36 -1.43 -3.68
CA PHE A 32 -10.77 -0.45 -2.66
C PHE A 32 -12.30 -0.31 -2.59
N MET A 33 -12.97 -0.28 -3.74
CA MET A 33 -14.44 -0.22 -3.79
C MET A 33 -15.09 -1.50 -3.26
N ALA A 34 -14.52 -2.67 -3.54
CA ALA A 34 -14.98 -3.95 -3.00
C ALA A 34 -14.92 -3.97 -1.46
N LEU A 35 -13.79 -3.55 -0.88
CA LEU A 35 -13.64 -3.43 0.57
C LEU A 35 -14.65 -2.46 1.17
N LYS A 36 -14.84 -1.29 0.55
CA LYS A 36 -15.83 -0.30 1.01
C LYS A 36 -17.25 -0.85 0.96
N GLN A 37 -17.59 -1.62 -0.07
CA GLN A 37 -18.90 -2.25 -0.20
C GLN A 37 -19.12 -3.33 0.87
N CYS A 38 -18.11 -4.16 1.14
CA CYS A 38 -18.16 -5.12 2.24
C CYS A 38 -18.37 -4.42 3.59
N GLN A 39 -17.58 -3.37 3.88
CA GLN A 39 -17.70 -2.62 5.13
C GLN A 39 -19.09 -2.01 5.30
N LYS A 40 -19.66 -1.45 4.22
CA LYS A 40 -21.04 -0.94 4.23
C LYS A 40 -22.07 -2.04 4.49
N ARG A 41 -21.87 -3.23 3.93
CA ARG A 41 -22.74 -4.40 4.12
C ARG A 41 -22.72 -4.91 5.55
N ILE A 42 -21.54 -5.00 6.17
CA ILE A 42 -21.38 -5.41 7.57
C ILE A 42 -21.97 -4.35 8.51
N ALA A 43 -21.72 -3.06 8.25
CA ALA A 43 -22.27 -1.97 9.07
C ALA A 43 -23.81 -1.94 9.09
N ALA A 44 -24.47 -2.47 8.05
CA ALA A 44 -25.92 -2.59 7.98
C ALA A 44 -26.49 -3.81 8.74
N LYS A 45 -25.64 -4.70 9.27
CA LYS A 45 -26.04 -5.93 9.96
C LYS A 45 -25.71 -5.85 11.45
N PRO A 46 -26.69 -5.78 12.36
CA PRO A 46 -26.44 -5.64 13.79
C PRO A 46 -25.79 -6.88 14.43
N TYR A 47 -26.02 -8.07 13.85
CA TYR A 47 -25.39 -9.32 14.27
C TYR A 47 -24.98 -10.10 13.03
N THR A 48 -23.68 -10.20 12.77
CA THR A 48 -23.13 -10.93 11.62
C THR A 48 -21.76 -11.51 11.95
N ALA A 49 -21.50 -12.72 11.47
CA ALA A 49 -20.16 -13.34 11.49
C ALA A 49 -19.34 -12.99 10.23
N GLU A 50 -19.94 -12.26 9.29
CA GLU A 50 -19.28 -11.79 8.09
C GLU A 50 -18.11 -10.86 8.42
N THR A 51 -17.00 -10.99 7.69
CA THR A 51 -15.82 -10.12 7.79
C THR A 51 -15.41 -9.65 6.39
N CYS A 52 -14.66 -8.55 6.32
CA CYS A 52 -14.06 -8.08 5.07
C CYS A 52 -12.60 -8.49 4.93
N HIS A 53 -12.21 -9.62 5.52
CA HIS A 53 -10.82 -10.05 5.53
C HIS A 53 -10.30 -10.27 4.11
N GLN A 54 -11.07 -10.97 3.26
CA GLN A 54 -10.69 -11.24 1.88
C GLN A 54 -10.50 -9.94 1.09
N GLU A 55 -11.47 -9.02 1.12
CA GLU A 55 -11.37 -7.75 0.41
C GLU A 55 -10.22 -6.86 0.94
N THR A 56 -9.85 -7.03 2.22
CA THR A 56 -8.68 -6.35 2.79
C THR A 56 -7.38 -6.92 2.24
N VAL A 57 -7.26 -8.25 2.18
CA VAL A 57 -6.09 -8.93 1.62
C VAL A 57 -5.93 -8.61 0.14
N ASP A 58 -7.02 -8.70 -0.63
CA ASP A 58 -7.02 -8.41 -2.07
C ASP A 58 -6.55 -6.97 -2.35
N LEU A 59 -7.03 -6.01 -1.56
CA LEU A 59 -6.59 -4.62 -1.66
C LEU A 59 -5.09 -4.48 -1.37
N ILE A 60 -4.59 -5.04 -0.25
CA ILE A 60 -3.17 -4.93 0.12
C ILE A 60 -2.29 -5.58 -0.95
N GLU A 61 -2.68 -6.76 -1.43
CA GLU A 61 -1.93 -7.46 -2.48
C GLU A 61 -1.88 -6.65 -3.78
N SER A 62 -3.00 -6.02 -4.18
CA SER A 62 -3.03 -5.16 -5.37
C SER A 62 -2.12 -3.94 -5.23
N ILE A 63 -2.07 -3.33 -4.03
CA ILE A 63 -1.19 -2.21 -3.71
C ILE A 63 0.27 -2.66 -3.79
N ASP A 64 0.61 -3.79 -3.16
CA ASP A 64 1.98 -4.28 -3.13
C ASP A 64 2.46 -4.70 -4.53
N ARG A 65 1.58 -5.26 -5.38
CA ARG A 65 1.86 -5.49 -6.80
C ARG A 65 2.16 -4.18 -7.55
N CYS A 66 1.39 -3.12 -7.31
CA CYS A 66 1.63 -1.81 -7.95
C CYS A 66 2.96 -1.16 -7.51
N VAL A 67 3.41 -1.42 -6.27
CA VAL A 67 4.64 -0.84 -5.72
C VAL A 67 5.87 -1.75 -5.91
N ALA A 68 5.69 -3.02 -6.25
CA ALA A 68 6.77 -4.02 -6.36
C ALA A 68 7.96 -3.54 -7.21
N ASP A 69 7.69 -2.96 -8.38
CA ASP A 69 8.73 -2.46 -9.29
C ASP A 69 9.32 -1.10 -8.86
N LYS A 70 8.64 -0.37 -7.95
CA LYS A 70 9.00 1.01 -7.57
C LYS A 70 9.76 1.09 -6.26
N ALA A 71 9.43 0.23 -5.29
CA ALA A 71 10.06 0.25 -3.98
C ALA A 71 11.57 -0.03 -4.09
N PHE A 72 11.97 -1.08 -4.80
CA PHE A 72 13.35 -1.57 -4.76
C PHE A 72 14.33 -0.87 -5.71
N VAL A 73 13.87 -0.16 -6.75
CA VAL A 73 14.76 0.60 -7.65
C VAL A 73 15.52 1.69 -6.89
N LYS A 74 14.86 2.32 -5.92
CA LYS A 74 15.47 3.39 -5.12
C LYS A 74 16.25 2.85 -3.90
N PHE A 75 15.83 1.71 -3.34
CA PHE A 75 16.64 1.00 -2.35
C PHE A 75 17.94 0.44 -2.96
N ALA A 76 17.95 0.01 -4.23
CA ALA A 76 19.17 -0.48 -4.89
C ALA A 76 20.25 0.60 -5.02
N CYS A 77 19.88 1.86 -5.28
CA CYS A 77 20.83 2.98 -5.29
C CYS A 77 21.28 3.41 -3.87
N GLN A 78 20.40 3.33 -2.87
CA GLN A 78 20.78 3.62 -1.47
C GLN A 78 21.67 2.54 -0.86
N VAL A 79 21.44 1.26 -1.19
CA VAL A 79 22.30 0.16 -0.73
C VAL A 79 23.69 0.27 -1.36
N LYS A 80 23.83 0.71 -2.62
CA LYS A 80 25.15 1.07 -3.18
C LYS A 80 25.86 2.15 -2.34
N SER A 81 25.15 3.19 -1.90
CA SER A 81 25.72 4.25 -1.04
C SER A 81 26.12 3.75 0.35
N VAL A 82 25.34 2.85 0.96
CA VAL A 82 25.66 2.25 2.27
C VAL A 82 26.81 1.25 2.17
N ILE A 83 26.85 0.39 1.15
CA ILE A 83 27.94 -0.57 0.94
C ILE A 83 29.26 0.17 0.62
N LEU A 84 29.22 1.28 -0.14
CA LEU A 84 30.38 2.14 -0.37
C LEU A 84 30.94 2.76 0.93
N ARG A 85 30.10 3.00 1.93
CA ARG A 85 30.54 3.53 3.24
C ARG A 85 31.05 2.46 4.19
N VAL A 86 30.59 1.22 4.09
CA VAL A 86 31.09 0.11 4.92
C VAL A 86 32.37 -0.50 4.34
N GLY A 87 32.58 -0.40 3.03
CA GLY A 87 33.81 -0.85 2.35
C GLY A 87 34.97 0.16 2.36
N ALA A 88 34.72 1.41 2.75
CA ALA A 88 35.74 2.44 2.95
C ALA A 88 35.93 2.63 4.46
N GLY A 89 36.73 1.76 5.06
CA GLY A 89 37.29 2.06 6.38
C GLY A 89 38.23 3.25 6.26
N GLU A 90 37.82 4.37 6.85
CA GLU A 90 38.61 5.38 7.60
C GLU A 90 37.64 6.25 8.41
#